data_AF-A0A850W3W5-F1
#
_entry.id   AF-A0A850W3W5-F1
#
_cell.length_a   1.000
_cell.length_b   1.000
_cell.length_c   1.000
_cell.angle_alpha   90.00
_cell.angle_beta   90.00
_cell.angle_gamma   90.00
#
_symmetry.space_group_name_H-M   'P 1'
#
loop_
_entity.id
_entity.type
_entity.pdbx_description
1 polymer ?
#
loop_
_entity_poly.entity_id
_entity_poly.type
_entity_poly.pdbx_seq_one_letter_code
_entity_poly.pdbx_strand_id
1 'polypeptide(L)'
;MKPNKGKTCTRERDYVYKFNAGNQHLVLTVPLKFPVQENISHLHGRLMLLHNLPCFIENDLKQSLNKFIEEETIKDYDREAEMALEAVKSGKVDINQLADTWAKAYKETMLEYAKPEETSWDEDFADVYHDLIHSPASEMLLNLEHNYFVSISELISERDVELKKLRERQGAEMDKVMQELGKSLTDQDVNSLAAQHFECQQDLENKWTNELKQSTAIQKQEYQEWVIKLHQDLKNPNNSSISDEIKVQPSQLRESVEGNGRIYEEQRLLEESFTIHLG
;
A
#
# COMPACT_ATOMS: atom_id res chain seq x y z
N MET A 1 30.04 -1.35 5.69
CA MET A 1 29.48 -2.26 6.71
C MET A 1 30.59 -2.69 7.67
N LYS A 2 30.60 -2.21 8.92
CA LYS A 2 31.41 -2.81 9.99
C LYS A 2 30.47 -3.70 10.79
N PRO A 3 30.77 -4.99 10.99
CA PRO A 3 29.96 -5.82 11.86
C PRO A 3 30.04 -5.25 13.27
N ASN A 4 28.89 -4.89 13.82
CA ASN A 4 28.75 -4.46 15.19
C ASN A 4 29.16 -5.65 16.06
N LYS A 5 30.42 -5.69 16.50
CA LYS A 5 30.95 -6.71 17.42
C LYS A 5 30.33 -6.44 18.79
N GLY A 6 29.07 -6.84 18.97
CA GLY A 6 28.58 -7.21 20.29
C GLY A 6 29.58 -8.19 20.89
N LYS A 7 29.97 -7.98 22.14
CA LYS A 7 30.94 -8.83 22.85
C LYS A 7 30.47 -10.28 22.76
N THR A 8 31.02 -11.05 21.83
CA THR A 8 30.78 -12.49 21.75
C THR A 8 31.43 -13.10 22.98
N CYS A 9 30.62 -13.42 23.98
CA CYS A 9 31.07 -14.16 25.14
C CYS A 9 31.40 -15.59 24.68
N THR A 10 32.62 -15.80 24.19
CA THR A 10 33.11 -17.12 23.81
C THR A 10 33.19 -17.99 25.06
N ARG A 11 32.28 -18.95 25.17
CA ARG A 11 32.28 -19.95 26.24
C ARG A 11 32.80 -21.26 25.68
N GLU A 12 33.76 -21.85 26.38
CA GLU A 12 34.24 -23.20 26.11
C GLU A 12 33.37 -24.20 26.87
N ARG A 13 32.85 -25.20 26.17
CA ARG A 13 32.10 -26.32 26.75
C ARG A 13 32.62 -27.63 26.21
N ASP A 14 32.77 -28.61 27.09
CA ASP A 14 33.25 -29.92 26.70
C ASP A 14 32.12 -30.77 26.11
N TYR A 15 32.24 -31.12 24.85
CA TYR A 15 31.43 -32.15 24.21
C TYR A 15 31.94 -33.52 24.61
N VAL A 16 31.09 -34.33 25.26
CA VAL A 16 31.42 -35.68 25.70
C VAL A 16 30.60 -36.69 24.91
N TYR A 17 31.27 -37.53 24.12
CA TYR A 17 30.67 -38.62 23.36
C TYR A 17 31.18 -39.96 23.85
N LYS A 18 30.28 -40.89 24.15
CA LYS A 18 30.60 -42.21 24.70
C LYS A 18 30.19 -43.29 23.69
N PHE A 19 31.10 -44.20 23.36
CA PHE A 19 30.81 -45.30 22.46
C PHE A 19 31.51 -46.59 22.90
N ASN A 20 30.98 -47.73 22.44
CA ASN A 20 31.49 -49.05 22.78
C ASN A 20 32.10 -49.69 21.53
N ALA A 21 33.32 -50.19 21.65
CA ALA A 21 33.97 -51.00 20.62
C ALA A 21 34.26 -52.39 21.22
N GLY A 22 33.36 -53.35 20.98
CA GLY A 22 33.42 -54.67 21.63
C GLY A 22 33.27 -54.57 23.15
N ASN A 23 34.26 -55.04 23.91
CA ASN A 23 34.27 -55.01 25.38
C ASN A 23 34.87 -53.71 25.98
N GLN A 24 35.23 -52.74 25.15
CA GLN A 24 35.87 -51.48 25.59
C GLN A 24 34.89 -50.32 25.52
N HIS A 25 34.77 -49.58 26.61
CA HIS A 25 34.03 -48.31 26.71
C HIS A 25 34.99 -47.14 26.48
N LEU A 26 34.78 -46.38 25.40
CA LEU A 26 35.62 -45.25 25.02
C LEU A 26 34.83 -43.94 25.17
N VAL A 27 35.50 -42.90 25.64
CA VAL A 27 34.92 -41.56 25.85
C VAL A 27 35.76 -40.53 25.10
N LEU A 28 35.15 -39.88 24.12
CA LEU A 28 35.70 -38.75 23.41
C LEU A 28 35.26 -37.46 24.12
N THR A 29 36.22 -36.65 24.57
CA THR A 29 35.96 -35.33 25.17
C THR A 29 36.62 -34.26 24.32
N VAL A 30 35.83 -33.29 23.82
CA VAL A 30 36.29 -32.25 22.90
C VAL A 30 35.81 -30.88 23.40
N PRO A 31 36.70 -29.93 23.70
CA PRO A 31 36.30 -28.57 24.04
C PRO A 31 35.79 -27.83 22.79
N LEU A 32 34.55 -27.33 22.84
CA LEU A 32 33.92 -26.55 21.79
C LEU A 32 33.70 -25.10 22.24
N LYS A 33 33.99 -24.15 21.34
CA LYS A 33 33.76 -22.72 21.53
C LYS A 33 32.41 -22.31 20.96
N PHE A 34 31.55 -21.74 21.79
CA PHE A 34 30.23 -21.24 21.39
C PHE A 34 30.24 -19.71 21.19
N PRO A 35 29.49 -19.18 20.20
CA PRO A 35 28.73 -19.91 19.17
C PRO A 35 29.66 -20.57 18.16
N VAL A 36 29.35 -21.82 17.77
CA VAL A 36 30.17 -22.60 16.83
C VAL A 36 30.08 -21.93 15.45
N GLN A 37 31.18 -21.31 15.01
CA GLN A 37 31.27 -20.63 13.71
C GLN A 37 31.61 -21.59 12.56
N GLU A 38 32.16 -22.76 12.88
CA GLU A 38 32.56 -23.75 11.89
C GLU A 38 31.38 -24.60 11.43
N ASN A 39 31.39 -25.03 10.17
CA ASN A 39 30.39 -25.97 9.66
C ASN A 39 30.52 -27.32 10.38
N ILE A 40 29.40 -27.83 10.89
CA ILE A 40 29.36 -29.03 11.74
C ILE A 40 29.86 -30.28 11.00
N SER A 41 29.68 -30.37 9.68
CA SER A 41 30.21 -31.48 8.87
C SER A 41 31.75 -31.46 8.79
N HIS A 42 32.35 -30.27 8.75
CA HIS A 42 33.81 -30.14 8.79
C HIS A 42 34.37 -30.43 10.19
N LEU A 43 33.68 -29.99 11.23
CA LEU A 43 34.05 -30.28 12.62
C LEU A 43 33.99 -31.79 12.89
N HIS A 44 32.90 -32.45 12.49
CA HIS A 44 32.74 -33.89 12.57
C HIS A 44 33.84 -34.65 11.82
N GLY A 45 34.11 -34.30 10.56
CA GLY A 45 35.17 -34.93 9.77
C GLY A 45 36.57 -34.75 10.39
N ARG A 46 36.84 -33.58 10.98
CA ARG A 46 38.08 -33.30 11.72
C ARG A 46 38.21 -34.17 12.97
N LEU A 47 37.12 -34.39 13.71
CA LEU A 47 37.12 -35.26 14.89
C LEU A 47 37.35 -36.73 14.54
N MET A 48 36.73 -37.20 13.45
CA MET A 48 36.94 -38.56 12.94
C MET A 48 38.41 -38.82 12.59
N LEU A 49 39.06 -37.88 11.90
CA LEU A 49 40.46 -37.98 11.47
C LEU A 49 41.46 -37.82 12.62
N LEU A 50 41.27 -36.85 13.51
CA LEU A 50 42.22 -36.58 14.60
C LEU A 50 42.27 -37.69 15.66
N HIS A 51 41.13 -38.33 15.92
CA HIS A 51 41.01 -39.36 16.95
C HIS A 51 41.02 -40.79 16.41
N ASN A 52 41.27 -41.00 15.10
CA ASN A 52 41.27 -42.30 14.42
C ASN A 52 40.05 -43.16 14.80
N LEU A 53 38.87 -42.55 14.74
CA LEU A 53 37.63 -43.16 15.20
C LEU A 53 37.10 -44.20 14.18
N PRO A 54 36.48 -45.31 14.63
CA PRO A 54 35.89 -46.29 13.72
C PRO A 54 34.75 -45.70 12.87
N CYS A 55 34.64 -46.10 11.61
CA CYS A 55 33.59 -45.59 10.71
C CYS A 55 32.15 -45.93 11.15
N PHE A 56 31.95 -46.98 11.97
CA PHE A 56 30.61 -47.36 12.43
C PHE A 56 29.98 -46.34 13.39
N ILE A 57 30.77 -45.49 14.06
CA ILE A 57 30.26 -44.42 14.94
C ILE A 57 30.04 -43.11 14.20
N GLU A 58 30.40 -43.02 12.93
CA GLU A 58 30.43 -41.76 12.19
C GLU A 58 29.07 -41.05 12.17
N ASN A 59 28.01 -41.80 11.85
CA ASN A 59 26.65 -41.26 11.77
C ASN A 59 26.10 -40.86 13.14
N ASP A 60 26.34 -41.68 14.16
CA ASP A 60 25.87 -41.43 15.52
C ASP A 60 26.61 -40.24 16.16
N LEU A 61 27.93 -40.16 15.97
CA LEU A 61 28.75 -39.02 16.39
C LEU A 61 28.27 -37.73 15.74
N LYS A 62 27.97 -37.75 14.43
CA LYS A 62 27.47 -36.57 13.71
C LYS A 62 26.12 -36.11 14.26
N GLN A 63 25.20 -37.03 14.51
CA GLN A 63 23.88 -36.71 15.08
C GLN A 63 23.98 -36.17 16.50
N SER A 64 24.77 -36.83 17.36
CA SER A 64 25.02 -36.41 18.74
C SER A 64 25.69 -35.03 18.80
N LEU A 65 26.67 -34.76 17.93
CA LEU A 65 27.35 -33.47 17.85
C LEU A 65 26.41 -32.36 17.38
N ASN A 66 25.61 -32.60 16.33
CA ASN A 66 24.60 -31.64 15.86
C ASN A 66 23.62 -31.29 16.98
N LYS A 67 23.07 -32.31 17.64
CA LYS A 67 22.10 -32.14 18.72
C LYS A 67 22.70 -31.36 19.90
N PHE A 68 23.91 -31.68 20.32
CA PHE A 68 24.59 -30.95 21.39
C PHE A 68 24.81 -29.48 21.02
N ILE A 69 25.30 -29.20 19.81
CA ILE A 69 25.54 -27.82 19.37
C ILE A 69 24.21 -27.05 19.30
N GLU A 70 23.16 -27.64 18.77
CA GLU A 70 21.84 -27.03 18.67
C GLU A 70 21.25 -26.73 20.05
N GLU A 71 21.21 -27.71 20.95
CA GLU A 71 20.69 -27.54 22.32
C GLU A 71 21.47 -26.47 23.10
N GLU A 72 22.81 -26.49 23.03
CA GLU A 72 23.64 -25.54 23.76
C GLU A 72 23.59 -24.12 23.16
N THR A 73 23.35 -24.02 21.84
CA THR A 73 23.13 -22.74 21.16
C THR A 73 21.77 -22.15 21.52
N ILE A 74 20.71 -22.96 21.51
CA ILE A 74 19.36 -22.54 21.94
C ILE A 74 19.40 -22.06 23.39
N LYS A 75 20.01 -22.82 24.31
CA LYS A 75 20.15 -22.41 25.72
C LYS A 75 20.88 -21.07 25.88
N ASP A 76 21.86 -20.78 25.03
CA ASP A 76 22.57 -19.51 25.09
C ASP A 76 21.72 -18.35 24.58
N TYR A 77 20.96 -18.55 23.49
CA TYR A 77 19.98 -17.58 23.02
C TYR A 77 18.86 -17.33 24.03
N ASP A 78 18.29 -18.39 24.63
CA ASP A 78 17.26 -18.28 25.65
C ASP A 78 17.76 -17.51 26.88
N ARG A 79 18.98 -17.80 27.33
CA ARG A 79 19.57 -17.06 28.46
C ARG A 79 19.81 -15.59 28.10
N GLU A 80 20.29 -15.30 26.90
CA GLU A 80 20.50 -13.93 26.44
C GLU A 80 19.18 -13.16 26.33
N ALA A 81 18.14 -13.81 25.80
CA ALA A 81 16.79 -13.27 25.74
C ALA A 81 16.24 -12.98 27.15
N GLU A 82 16.34 -13.93 28.08
CA GLU A 82 15.87 -13.73 29.46
C GLU A 82 16.63 -12.61 30.17
N MET A 83 17.97 -12.53 29.99
CA MET A 83 18.76 -11.42 30.52
C MET A 83 18.33 -10.07 29.93
N ALA A 84 18.00 -10.01 28.64
CA ALA A 84 17.50 -8.80 28.00
C ALA A 84 16.11 -8.42 28.54
N LEU A 85 15.21 -9.40 28.71
CA LEU A 85 13.87 -9.18 29.29
C LEU A 85 13.97 -8.66 30.72
N GLU A 86 14.82 -9.27 31.56
CA GLU A 86 15.04 -8.81 32.93
C GLU A 86 15.69 -7.42 32.99
N ALA A 87 16.58 -7.09 32.05
CA ALA A 87 17.15 -5.74 31.95
C ALA A 87 16.09 -4.67 31.61
N VAL A 88 15.08 -5.02 30.81
CA VAL A 88 13.94 -4.14 30.53
C VAL A 88 13.02 -4.04 31.74
N LYS A 89 12.64 -5.17 32.38
CA LYS A 89 11.76 -5.18 33.56
C LYS A 89 12.35 -4.43 34.76
N SER A 90 13.66 -4.53 34.96
CA SER A 90 14.38 -3.84 36.03
C SER A 90 14.63 -2.34 35.76
N GLY A 91 14.21 -1.83 34.60
CA GLY A 91 14.41 -0.43 34.21
C GLY A 91 15.86 -0.08 33.88
N LYS A 92 16.76 -1.07 33.78
CA LYS A 92 18.16 -0.88 33.36
C LYS A 92 18.26 -0.47 31.89
N VAL A 93 17.28 -0.87 31.09
CA VAL A 93 17.09 -0.45 29.70
C VAL A 93 15.80 0.37 29.63
N ASP A 94 15.90 1.60 29.15
CA ASP A 94 14.75 2.46 28.90
C ASP A 94 13.98 1.97 27.67
N ILE A 95 12.70 1.66 27.86
CA ILE A 95 11.80 1.15 26.82
C ILE A 95 11.67 2.17 25.68
N ASN A 96 11.66 3.47 25.99
CA ASN A 96 11.50 4.51 24.97
C ASN A 96 12.74 4.60 24.09
N GLN A 97 13.94 4.55 24.67
CA GLN A 97 15.19 4.53 23.90
C GLN A 97 15.32 3.26 23.04
N LEU A 98 14.85 2.11 23.55
CA LEU A 98 14.82 0.87 22.77
C LEU A 98 13.85 1.01 21.58
N ALA A 99 12.66 1.55 21.80
CA ALA A 99 11.68 1.81 20.76
C ALA A 99 12.20 2.80 19.71
N ASP A 100 12.88 3.87 20.13
CA ASP A 100 13.51 4.84 19.23
C ASP A 100 14.63 4.20 18.40
N THR A 101 15.44 3.34 19.03
CA THR A 101 16.52 2.62 18.33
C THR A 101 15.95 1.65 17.31
N TRP A 102 14.86 0.94 17.65
CA TRP A 102 14.13 0.07 16.73
C TRP A 102 13.49 0.86 15.59
N ALA A 103 12.80 1.97 15.89
CA ALA A 103 12.19 2.82 14.89
C ALA A 103 13.23 3.40 13.93
N LYS A 104 14.41 3.78 14.45
CA LYS A 104 15.54 4.22 13.64
C LYS A 104 16.08 3.11 12.74
N ALA A 105 16.35 1.93 13.29
CA ALA A 105 16.83 0.78 12.52
C ALA A 105 15.82 0.37 11.44
N TYR A 106 14.52 0.39 11.76
CA TYR A 106 13.44 0.13 10.83
C TYR A 106 13.38 1.17 9.72
N LYS A 107 13.46 2.47 10.04
CA LYS A 107 13.52 3.54 9.03
C LYS A 107 14.74 3.41 8.13
N GLU A 108 15.91 3.15 8.69
CA GLU A 108 17.15 2.99 7.93
C GLU A 108 17.10 1.78 6.99
N THR A 109 16.59 0.64 7.44
CA THR A 109 16.39 -0.53 6.57
C THR A 109 15.29 -0.32 5.54
N MET A 110 14.17 0.29 5.93
CA MET A 110 13.11 0.63 4.98
C MET A 110 13.62 1.60 3.91
N LEU A 111 14.43 2.61 4.25
CA LEU A 111 15.01 3.53 3.27
C LEU A 111 16.03 2.85 2.33
N GLU A 112 16.75 1.82 2.79
CA GLU A 112 17.74 1.10 1.99
C GLU A 112 17.09 0.13 0.97
N TYR A 113 15.89 -0.39 1.28
CA TYR A 113 15.17 -1.37 0.44
C TYR A 113 13.88 -0.85 -0.19
N ALA A 114 13.33 0.26 0.29
CA ALA A 114 12.25 0.95 -0.39
C ALA A 114 12.85 1.65 -1.63
N LYS A 115 12.22 1.43 -2.77
CA LYS A 115 12.41 2.36 -3.89
C LYS A 115 12.07 3.76 -3.37
N PRO A 116 12.81 4.81 -3.75
CA PRO A 116 12.35 6.17 -3.52
C PRO A 116 10.89 6.24 -3.92
N GLU A 117 10.04 6.76 -3.03
CA GLU A 117 8.67 7.12 -3.36
C GLU A 117 8.75 7.79 -4.74
N GLU A 118 8.16 7.17 -5.77
CA GLU A 118 8.09 7.80 -7.08
C GLU A 118 7.52 9.18 -6.79
N THR A 119 8.27 10.24 -7.12
CA THR A 119 7.89 11.63 -6.87
C THR A 119 6.40 11.72 -7.10
N SER A 120 5.66 11.87 -6.01
CA SER A 120 4.20 11.92 -6.08
C SER A 120 3.90 13.04 -7.06
N TRP A 121 3.27 12.71 -8.19
CA TRP A 121 2.97 13.64 -9.28
C TRP A 121 2.23 14.90 -8.79
N ASP A 122 1.68 14.85 -7.57
CA ASP A 122 1.01 15.93 -6.85
C ASP A 122 1.93 17.11 -6.48
N GLU A 123 3.21 16.89 -6.16
CA GLU A 123 4.12 17.99 -5.78
C GLU A 123 4.56 18.83 -7.00
N ASP A 124 4.75 18.22 -8.17
CA ASP A 124 5.11 18.93 -9.41
C ASP A 124 3.88 19.51 -10.15
N PHE A 125 2.69 18.94 -9.95
CA PHE A 125 1.49 19.37 -10.68
C PHE A 125 1.07 20.82 -10.37
N ALA A 126 1.15 21.24 -9.11
CA ALA A 126 0.70 22.57 -8.70
C ALA A 126 1.50 23.69 -9.38
N ASP A 127 2.82 23.54 -9.43
CA ASP A 127 3.72 24.50 -10.07
C ASP A 127 3.52 24.50 -11.59
N VAL A 128 3.37 23.31 -12.20
CA VAL A 128 3.08 23.16 -13.63
C VAL A 128 1.76 23.83 -14.01
N TYR A 129 0.71 23.60 -13.22
CA TYR A 129 -0.61 24.19 -13.43
C TYR A 129 -0.57 25.71 -13.28
N HIS A 130 0.14 26.22 -12.26
CA HIS A 130 0.33 27.66 -12.04
C HIS A 130 1.06 28.33 -13.21
N ASP A 131 2.13 27.71 -13.74
CA ASP A 131 2.83 28.21 -14.93
C ASP A 131 1.88 28.26 -16.14
N LEU A 132 1.06 27.23 -16.34
CA LEU A 132 0.18 27.12 -17.49
C LEU A 132 -1.06 28.03 -17.44
N ILE A 133 -1.65 28.25 -16.26
CA ILE A 133 -2.85 29.12 -16.13
C ILE A 133 -2.53 30.58 -16.43
N HIS A 134 -1.28 31.00 -16.23
CA HIS A 134 -0.78 32.32 -16.61
C HIS A 134 -0.22 32.38 -18.04
N SER A 135 -0.17 31.24 -18.73
CA SER A 135 0.27 31.14 -20.12
C SER A 135 -0.89 31.33 -21.10
N PRO A 136 -0.61 31.49 -22.41
CA PRO A 136 -1.64 31.50 -23.46
C PRO A 136 -2.48 30.22 -23.54
N ALA A 137 -2.08 29.12 -22.89
CA ALA A 137 -2.81 27.85 -22.90
C ALA A 137 -3.94 27.78 -21.85
N SER A 138 -4.17 28.85 -21.08
CA SER A 138 -5.18 28.91 -20.01
C SER A 138 -6.61 28.65 -20.50
N GLU A 139 -6.98 29.14 -21.69
CA GLU A 139 -8.30 28.86 -22.27
C GLU A 139 -8.49 27.37 -22.57
N MET A 140 -7.44 26.67 -23.00
CA MET A 140 -7.50 25.23 -23.27
C MET A 140 -7.65 24.42 -21.99
N LEU A 141 -6.93 24.80 -20.91
CA LEU A 141 -7.09 24.23 -19.57
C LEU A 141 -8.54 24.36 -19.08
N LEU A 142 -9.07 25.59 -19.08
CA LEU A 142 -10.41 25.89 -18.59
C LEU A 142 -11.50 25.17 -19.39
N ASN A 143 -11.33 25.04 -20.71
CA ASN A 143 -12.25 24.28 -21.56
C ASN A 143 -12.24 22.79 -21.21
N LEU A 144 -11.07 22.19 -20.96
CA LEU A 144 -10.97 20.80 -20.51
C LEU A 144 -11.61 20.60 -19.14
N GLU A 145 -11.34 21.48 -18.18
CA GLU A 145 -11.96 21.46 -16.85
C GLU A 145 -13.49 21.55 -16.95
N HIS A 146 -13.99 22.45 -17.80
CA HIS A 146 -15.42 22.60 -18.02
C HIS A 146 -16.04 21.33 -18.62
N ASN A 147 -15.40 20.73 -19.62
CA ASN A 147 -15.89 19.49 -20.23
C ASN A 147 -15.97 18.34 -19.22
N TYR A 148 -14.93 18.16 -18.39
CA TYR A 148 -14.95 17.18 -17.32
C TYR A 148 -16.04 17.48 -16.28
N PHE A 149 -16.20 18.75 -15.89
CA PHE A 149 -17.25 19.18 -14.98
C PHE A 149 -18.65 18.86 -15.52
N VAL A 150 -18.93 19.16 -16.78
CA VAL A 150 -20.22 18.86 -17.42
C VAL A 150 -20.47 17.34 -17.43
N SER A 151 -19.48 16.55 -17.85
CA SER A 151 -19.58 15.09 -17.90
C SER A 151 -19.89 14.47 -16.52
N ILE A 152 -19.20 14.90 -15.46
CA ILE A 152 -19.49 14.43 -14.10
C ILE A 152 -20.85 14.91 -13.61
N SER A 153 -21.23 16.15 -13.92
CA SER A 153 -22.53 16.70 -13.55
C SER A 153 -23.68 15.92 -14.19
N GLU A 154 -23.53 15.52 -15.46
CA GLU A 154 -24.48 14.65 -16.15
C GLU A 154 -24.62 13.29 -15.46
N LEU A 155 -23.50 12.63 -15.12
CA LEU A 155 -23.50 11.35 -14.39
C LEU A 155 -24.16 11.47 -13.01
N ILE A 156 -23.91 12.56 -12.28
CA ILE A 156 -24.57 12.86 -11.00
C ILE A 156 -26.08 13.02 -11.20
N SER A 157 -26.49 13.73 -12.25
CA SER A 157 -27.91 13.93 -12.55
C SER A 157 -28.61 12.61 -12.90
N GLU A 158 -27.94 11.71 -13.62
CA GLU A 158 -28.47 10.39 -13.97
C GLU A 158 -28.68 9.54 -12.73
N ARG A 159 -27.67 9.47 -11.85
CA ARG A 159 -27.79 8.83 -10.52
C ARG A 159 -29.01 9.35 -9.75
N ASP A 160 -29.14 10.67 -9.66
CA ASP A 160 -30.19 11.28 -8.85
C ASP A 160 -31.59 10.97 -9.42
N VAL A 161 -31.73 10.95 -10.75
CA VAL A 161 -32.96 10.54 -11.43
C VAL A 161 -33.26 9.06 -11.20
N GLU A 162 -32.27 8.16 -11.30
CA GLU A 162 -32.48 6.73 -11.10
C GLU A 162 -32.84 6.40 -9.65
N LEU A 163 -32.13 6.97 -8.68
CA LEU A 163 -32.43 6.79 -7.26
C LEU A 163 -33.82 7.33 -6.91
N LYS A 164 -34.21 8.48 -7.49
CA LYS A 164 -35.57 9.02 -7.30
C LYS A 164 -36.63 8.08 -7.86
N LYS A 165 -36.45 7.58 -9.09
CA LYS A 165 -37.36 6.60 -9.71
C LYS A 165 -37.49 5.32 -8.89
N LEU A 166 -36.37 4.83 -8.31
CA LEU A 166 -36.39 3.67 -7.43
C LEU A 166 -37.22 3.94 -6.17
N ARG A 167 -36.98 5.05 -5.48
CA ARG A 167 -37.73 5.43 -4.27
C ARG A 167 -39.22 5.60 -4.54
N GLU A 168 -39.59 6.24 -5.65
CA GLU A 168 -41.00 6.41 -6.03
C GLU A 168 -41.69 5.07 -6.29
N ARG A 169 -41.01 4.13 -6.97
CA ARG A 169 -41.53 2.78 -7.21
C ARG A 169 -41.69 2.00 -5.91
N GLN A 170 -40.68 2.01 -5.06
CA GLN A 170 -40.69 1.34 -3.76
C GLN A 170 -41.78 1.90 -2.85
N GLY A 171 -41.97 3.23 -2.85
CA GLY A 171 -43.07 3.87 -2.14
C GLY A 171 -44.44 3.38 -2.62
N ALA A 172 -44.67 3.35 -3.93
CA ALA A 172 -45.92 2.85 -4.50
C ALA A 172 -46.16 1.35 -4.25
N GLU A 173 -45.11 0.53 -4.22
CA GLU A 173 -45.19 -0.89 -3.88
C GLU A 173 -45.52 -1.09 -2.40
N MET A 174 -44.86 -0.34 -1.50
CA MET A 174 -45.13 -0.39 -0.07
C MET A 174 -46.56 0.06 0.24
N ASP A 175 -47.04 1.15 -0.38
CA ASP A 175 -48.41 1.62 -0.22
C ASP A 175 -49.45 0.55 -0.60
N LYS A 176 -49.22 -0.19 -1.69
CA LYS A 176 -50.10 -1.29 -2.11
C LYS A 176 -50.09 -2.43 -1.10
N VAL A 177 -48.91 -2.83 -0.62
CA VAL A 177 -48.80 -3.91 0.37
C VAL A 177 -49.44 -3.51 1.70
N MET A 178 -49.29 -2.25 2.12
CA MET A 178 -49.97 -1.71 3.30
C MET A 178 -51.50 -1.75 3.18
N GLN A 179 -52.05 -1.52 1.97
CA GLN A 179 -53.50 -1.59 1.74
C GLN A 179 -54.08 -3.01 1.80
N GLU A 180 -53.25 -4.02 1.49
CA GLU A 180 -53.61 -5.44 1.47
C GLU A 180 -53.24 -6.19 2.76
N LEU A 181 -52.53 -5.50 3.67
CA LEU A 181 -52.13 -6.03 4.97
C LEU A 181 -53.35 -6.41 5.82
N GLY A 182 -53.36 -7.63 6.34
CA GLY A 182 -54.47 -8.17 7.12
C GLY A 182 -55.68 -8.62 6.29
N LYS A 183 -55.67 -8.41 4.96
CA LYS A 183 -56.65 -8.99 4.03
C LYS A 183 -56.08 -10.22 3.33
N SER A 184 -55.01 -10.02 2.57
CA SER A 184 -54.38 -11.03 1.72
C SER A 184 -52.89 -11.19 2.02
N LEU A 185 -52.26 -10.17 2.61
CA LEU A 185 -50.84 -10.16 2.97
C LEU A 185 -50.64 -10.12 4.49
N THR A 186 -49.49 -10.62 4.93
CA THR A 186 -49.06 -10.69 6.32
C THR A 186 -47.93 -9.71 6.62
N ASP A 187 -47.67 -9.46 7.90
CA ASP A 187 -46.52 -8.65 8.32
C ASP A 187 -45.17 -9.24 7.85
N GLN A 188 -45.10 -10.56 7.66
CA GLN A 188 -43.92 -11.21 7.12
C GLN A 188 -43.67 -10.81 5.66
N ASP A 189 -44.73 -10.69 4.85
CA ASP A 189 -44.63 -10.28 3.45
C ASP A 189 -44.15 -8.82 3.33
N VAL A 190 -44.60 -7.95 4.24
CA VAL A 190 -44.12 -6.57 4.36
C VAL A 190 -42.62 -6.53 4.65
N ASN A 191 -42.18 -7.31 5.64
CA ASN A 191 -40.77 -7.36 6.04
C ASN A 191 -39.88 -7.92 4.92
N SER A 192 -40.36 -8.94 4.20
CA SER A 192 -39.67 -9.48 3.03
C SER A 192 -39.55 -8.44 1.90
N LEU A 193 -40.62 -7.68 1.63
CA LEU A 193 -40.57 -6.60 0.64
C LEU A 193 -39.59 -5.49 1.06
N ALA A 194 -39.62 -5.08 2.33
CA ALA A 194 -38.72 -4.07 2.87
C ALA A 194 -37.25 -4.50 2.77
N ALA A 195 -36.94 -5.78 3.05
CA ALA A 195 -35.61 -6.34 2.86
C ALA A 195 -35.18 -6.27 1.39
N GLN A 196 -36.05 -6.68 0.46
CA GLN A 196 -35.77 -6.58 -0.97
C GLN A 196 -35.55 -5.12 -1.43
N HIS A 197 -36.34 -4.17 -0.91
CA HIS A 197 -36.17 -2.75 -1.21
C HIS A 197 -34.81 -2.23 -0.73
N PHE A 198 -34.38 -2.64 0.46
CA PHE A 198 -33.08 -2.28 1.01
C PHE A 198 -31.93 -2.83 0.16
N GLU A 199 -31.98 -4.11 -0.21
CA GLU A 199 -30.99 -4.74 -1.09
C GLU A 199 -30.90 -4.03 -2.46
N CYS A 200 -32.06 -3.79 -3.10
CA CYS A 200 -32.11 -3.11 -4.39
C CYS A 200 -31.56 -1.67 -4.32
N GLN A 201 -31.82 -0.95 -3.23
CA GLN A 201 -31.30 0.40 -3.03
C GLN A 201 -29.78 0.37 -2.83
N GLN A 202 -29.29 -0.54 -1.99
CA GLN A 202 -27.86 -0.70 -1.74
C GLN A 202 -27.09 -1.06 -3.01
N ASP A 203 -27.60 -1.99 -3.82
CA ASP A 203 -26.96 -2.39 -5.09
C ASP A 203 -26.85 -1.21 -6.06
N LEU A 204 -27.92 -0.41 -6.19
CA LEU A 204 -27.94 0.76 -7.06
C LEU A 204 -27.01 1.86 -6.56
N GLU A 205 -27.00 2.15 -5.26
CA GLU A 205 -26.08 3.14 -4.65
C GLU A 205 -24.62 2.72 -4.80
N ASN A 206 -24.30 1.44 -4.63
CA ASN A 206 -22.97 0.90 -4.82
C ASN A 206 -22.52 1.00 -6.28
N LYS A 207 -23.39 0.65 -7.23
CA LYS A 207 -23.13 0.82 -8.66
C LYS A 207 -22.73 2.27 -8.96
N TRP A 208 -23.56 3.22 -8.57
CA TRP A 208 -23.31 4.64 -8.82
C TRP A 208 -22.08 5.17 -8.12
N THR A 209 -21.82 4.74 -6.88
CA THR A 209 -20.60 5.12 -6.14
C THR A 209 -19.34 4.65 -6.89
N ASN A 210 -19.36 3.44 -7.41
CA ASN A 210 -18.23 2.88 -8.16
C ASN A 210 -18.04 3.59 -9.50
N GLU A 211 -19.11 3.82 -10.27
CA GLU A 211 -19.06 4.52 -11.55
C GLU A 211 -18.55 5.96 -11.41
N LEU A 212 -19.07 6.72 -10.42
CA LEU A 212 -18.58 8.06 -10.11
C LEU A 212 -17.12 8.06 -9.71
N LYS A 213 -16.73 7.17 -8.79
CA LYS A 213 -15.35 7.07 -8.32
C LYS A 213 -14.40 6.75 -9.48
N GLN A 214 -14.78 5.81 -10.34
CA GLN A 214 -13.98 5.42 -11.50
C GLN A 214 -13.87 6.57 -12.51
N SER A 215 -14.99 7.18 -12.87
CA SER A 215 -15.03 8.28 -13.85
C SER A 215 -14.20 9.48 -13.36
N THR A 216 -14.40 9.92 -12.12
CA THR A 216 -13.63 11.03 -11.54
C THR A 216 -12.14 10.69 -11.44
N ALA A 217 -11.78 9.45 -11.11
CA ALA A 217 -10.37 9.05 -11.05
C ALA A 217 -9.70 9.07 -12.43
N ILE A 218 -10.38 8.54 -13.46
CA ILE A 218 -9.88 8.55 -14.84
C ILE A 218 -9.73 10.00 -15.32
N GLN A 219 -10.76 10.83 -15.18
CA GLN A 219 -10.69 12.23 -15.62
C GLN A 219 -9.60 13.01 -14.89
N LYS A 220 -9.44 12.80 -13.58
CA LYS A 220 -8.35 13.43 -12.81
C LYS A 220 -6.98 13.02 -13.35
N GLN A 221 -6.77 11.73 -13.61
CA GLN A 221 -5.51 11.23 -14.15
C GLN A 221 -5.24 11.78 -15.55
N GLU A 222 -6.21 11.67 -16.47
CA GLU A 222 -6.09 12.19 -17.83
C GLU A 222 -5.79 13.69 -17.83
N TYR A 223 -6.47 14.44 -16.97
CA TYR A 223 -6.22 15.86 -16.82
C TYR A 223 -4.78 16.14 -16.35
N GLN A 224 -4.32 15.45 -15.31
CA GLN A 224 -2.96 15.61 -14.79
C GLN A 224 -1.90 15.27 -15.85
N GLU A 225 -2.06 14.15 -16.55
CA GLU A 225 -1.16 13.74 -17.63
C GLU A 225 -1.15 14.76 -18.78
N TRP A 226 -2.32 15.27 -19.16
CA TRP A 226 -2.46 16.25 -20.22
C TRP A 226 -1.80 17.58 -19.86
N VAL A 227 -2.02 18.09 -18.65
CA VAL A 227 -1.43 19.33 -18.12
C VAL A 227 0.10 19.24 -18.14
N ILE A 228 0.67 18.13 -17.64
CA ILE A 228 2.12 17.93 -17.62
C ILE A 228 2.69 17.87 -19.03
N LYS A 229 2.04 17.13 -19.93
CA LYS A 229 2.46 17.02 -21.33
C LYS A 229 2.44 18.38 -22.04
N LEU A 230 1.37 19.15 -21.88
CA LEU A 230 1.24 20.49 -22.46
C LEU A 230 2.38 21.39 -21.98
N HIS A 231 2.70 21.35 -20.69
CA HIS A 231 3.78 22.13 -20.12
C HIS A 231 5.16 21.71 -20.63
N GLN A 232 5.41 20.41 -20.79
CA GLN A 232 6.64 19.90 -21.41
C GLN A 232 6.77 20.35 -22.87
N ASP A 233 5.68 20.31 -23.63
CA ASP A 233 5.65 20.74 -25.03
C ASP A 233 5.93 22.24 -25.18
N LEU A 234 5.41 23.08 -24.28
CA LEU A 234 5.68 24.53 -24.26
C LEU A 234 7.12 24.87 -23.82
N LYS A 235 7.73 24.07 -22.94
CA LYS A 235 9.12 24.26 -22.51
C LYS A 235 10.15 23.74 -23.52
N ASN A 236 9.75 22.97 -24.54
CA ASN A 236 10.66 22.38 -25.52
C ASN A 236 10.85 23.30 -26.75
N PRO A 237 12.03 23.92 -26.95
CA PRO A 237 12.26 24.90 -28.02
C PRO A 237 12.22 24.34 -29.45
N ASN A 238 12.15 23.01 -29.61
CA ASN A 238 12.01 22.35 -30.91
C ASN A 238 10.54 22.18 -31.38
N ASN A 239 9.55 22.50 -30.52
CA ASN A 239 8.10 22.38 -30.80
C ASN A 239 7.44 23.76 -31.03
N SER A 240 8.09 24.66 -31.76
CA SER A 240 7.60 26.03 -31.99
C SER A 240 6.24 26.13 -32.72
N SER A 241 5.80 25.07 -33.39
CA SER A 241 4.51 25.02 -34.08
C SER A 241 3.30 25.09 -33.12
N ILE A 242 3.39 24.47 -31.94
CA ILE A 242 2.30 24.42 -30.95
C ILE A 242 2.19 25.75 -30.19
N SER A 243 3.32 26.35 -29.83
CA SER A 243 3.35 27.67 -29.19
C SER A 243 2.80 28.79 -30.08
N ASP A 244 2.98 28.66 -31.40
CA ASP A 244 2.45 29.61 -32.38
C ASP A 244 0.96 29.34 -32.69
N GLU A 245 0.50 28.09 -32.77
CA GLU A 245 -0.93 27.76 -32.93
C GLU A 245 -1.78 28.21 -31.73
N ILE A 246 -1.30 27.99 -30.49
CA ILE A 246 -2.00 28.42 -29.27
C ILE A 246 -2.07 29.96 -29.19
N LYS A 247 -1.06 30.67 -29.69
CA LYS A 247 -1.08 32.14 -29.79
C LYS A 247 -2.03 32.67 -30.86
N VAL A 248 -2.30 31.90 -31.91
CA VAL A 248 -2.99 32.39 -33.12
C VAL A 248 -4.50 32.08 -33.10
N GLN A 249 -5.00 31.18 -32.25
CA GLN A 249 -6.43 30.88 -32.18
C GLN A 249 -7.06 31.01 -30.77
N PRO A 250 -7.47 32.21 -30.34
CA PRO A 250 -8.38 32.40 -29.21
C PRO A 250 -9.87 32.25 -29.60
N SER A 251 -10.21 31.85 -30.83
CA SER A 251 -11.59 32.00 -31.34
C SER A 251 -12.06 31.02 -32.43
N GLN A 252 -11.29 29.98 -32.78
CA GLN A 252 -11.67 29.09 -33.90
C GLN A 252 -11.99 27.65 -33.50
N LEU A 253 -11.99 27.31 -32.21
CA LEU A 253 -12.59 26.06 -31.72
C LEU A 253 -14.10 26.22 -31.51
N ARG A 254 -14.75 26.91 -32.46
CA ARG A 254 -16.21 26.99 -32.60
C ARG A 254 -16.53 26.45 -33.99
N GLU A 255 -17.30 25.36 -34.00
CA GLU A 255 -17.95 24.74 -35.16
C GLU A 255 -17.08 23.97 -36.16
N SER A 256 -17.00 22.66 -35.95
CA SER A 256 -17.13 21.69 -37.05
C SER A 256 -17.95 20.49 -36.60
N VAL A 257 -19.25 20.74 -36.40
CA VAL A 257 -20.29 19.73 -36.57
C VAL A 257 -21.39 20.40 -37.38
N GLU A 258 -21.39 20.16 -38.69
CA GLU A 258 -22.59 20.35 -39.51
C GLU A 258 -23.69 19.43 -38.95
N GLY A 259 -24.72 20.02 -38.34
CA GLY A 259 -25.83 19.25 -37.77
C GLY A 259 -26.80 20.09 -36.94
N ASN A 260 -27.50 21.02 -37.60
CA ASN A 260 -28.81 21.59 -37.22
C ASN A 260 -29.23 21.57 -35.72
N GLY A 261 -29.29 22.75 -35.09
CA GLY A 261 -30.27 22.97 -34.03
C GLY A 261 -29.97 24.02 -32.96
N ARG A 262 -30.28 25.30 -33.27
CA ARG A 262 -30.73 26.36 -32.35
C ARG A 262 -29.88 26.71 -31.11
N ILE A 263 -29.13 27.80 -31.28
CA ILE A 263 -29.04 29.00 -30.42
C ILE A 263 -29.73 28.90 -29.05
N TYR A 264 -28.93 28.95 -27.98
CA TYR A 264 -29.15 29.90 -26.89
C TYR A 264 -27.82 30.59 -26.59
N GLU A 265 -27.66 31.82 -27.06
CA GLU A 265 -26.71 32.77 -26.47
C GLU A 265 -27.25 33.10 -25.08
N GLU A 266 -26.74 32.42 -24.05
CA GLU A 266 -26.81 32.95 -22.69
C GLU A 266 -25.43 33.52 -22.36
N GLN A 267 -25.45 34.84 -22.27
CA GLN A 267 -24.37 35.78 -22.02
C GLN A 267 -23.36 35.26 -20.98
N ARG A 268 -22.07 35.15 -21.38
CA ARG A 268 -20.94 34.98 -20.45
C ARG A 268 -20.96 36.15 -19.45
N LEU A 269 -21.53 35.93 -18.28
CA LEU A 269 -21.30 36.76 -17.10
C LEU A 269 -20.19 36.06 -16.31
N LEU A 270 -18.99 36.64 -16.34
CA LEU A 270 -17.99 36.37 -15.32
C LEU A 270 -18.57 36.88 -14.00
N GLU A 271 -19.09 35.98 -13.16
CA GLU A 271 -19.37 36.31 -11.77
C GLU A 271 -18.08 36.15 -10.97
N GLU A 272 -17.37 37.28 -10.82
CA GLU A 272 -16.30 37.46 -9.85
C GLU A 272 -16.91 37.78 -8.48
N SER A 273 -16.51 37.05 -7.43
CA SER A 273 -16.04 37.58 -6.13
C SER A 273 -16.38 36.64 -4.96
N PHE A 274 -15.34 36.10 -4.32
CA PHE A 274 -15.39 35.77 -2.90
C PHE A 274 -14.59 36.82 -2.14
N THR A 275 -15.29 37.64 -1.35
CA THR A 275 -14.70 38.55 -0.37
C THR A 275 -14.34 37.74 0.88
N ILE A 276 -13.05 37.52 1.13
CA ILE A 276 -12.58 36.91 2.38
C ILE A 276 -12.50 38.01 3.44
N HIS A 277 -13.38 37.98 4.43
CA HIS A 277 -13.27 38.80 5.63
C HIS A 277 -12.30 38.11 6.60
N LEU A 278 -11.06 38.60 6.64
CA LEU A 278 -10.12 38.25 7.72
C LEU A 278 -10.44 39.15 8.92
N GLY A 279 -11.06 38.57 9.94
CA GLY A 279 -11.07 39.11 11.30
C GLY A 279 -9.71 38.90 11.97
#